data_AF-A0A6I3DF69-F1
#
_entry.id   AF-A0A6I3DF69-F1
#
_cell.length_a   1.000
_cell.length_b   1.000
_cell.length_c   1.000
_cell.angle_alpha   90.00
_cell.angle_beta   90.00
_cell.angle_gamma   90.00
#
_symmetry.space_group_name_H-M   'P 1'
#
loop_
_entity.id
_entity.type
_entity.pdbx_description
1 polymer ?
#
loop_
_entity_poly.entity_id
_entity_poly.type
_entity_poly.pdbx_seq_one_letter_code
_entity_poly.pdbx_strand_id
1 'polypeptide(L)'
;LTEVLHLGERRKTQVIKSGLAIAGVRGTLAPRLAGTELVGHLVAKTGTLNGVSALAGHLDVRRPLLFALILNGSFSEQQAYAKREAIAKIISRFPDAPISLDGLPLPGNP
;
A
#
# COMPACT_ATOMS: atom_id res chain seq x y z
N LEU A 1 5.04 -1.08 13.15
CA LEU A 1 4.77 -0.09 12.08
C LEU A 1 3.29 0.34 12.06
N THR A 2 2.35 -0.60 12.13
CA THR A 2 0.90 -0.31 12.18
C THR A 2 0.50 0.51 13.41
N GLU A 3 1.15 0.32 14.57
CA GLU A 3 0.93 1.16 15.76
C GLU A 3 1.31 2.64 15.54
N VAL A 4 2.37 2.91 14.78
CA VAL A 4 2.79 4.27 14.43
C VAL A 4 1.80 4.92 13.46
N LEU A 5 1.23 4.13 12.55
CA LEU A 5 0.14 4.59 11.69
C LEU A 5 -1.11 4.91 12.53
N HIS A 6 -1.46 4.06 13.50
CA HIS A 6 -2.58 4.31 14.40
C HIS A 6 -2.37 5.55 15.29
N LEU A 7 -1.12 5.81 15.70
CA LEU A 7 -0.76 7.07 16.34
C LEU A 7 -1.09 8.25 15.42
N GLY A 8 -0.82 8.17 14.11
CA GLY A 8 -1.15 9.22 13.13
C GLY A 8 -2.62 9.64 13.05
N GLU A 9 -3.56 8.80 13.50
CA GLU A 9 -4.99 9.14 13.56
C GLU A 9 -5.35 10.05 14.75
N ARG A 10 -4.48 10.14 15.77
CA ARG A 10 -4.70 11.04 16.91
C ARG A 10 -4.35 12.47 16.53
N ARG A 11 -5.15 13.42 17.02
CA ARG A 11 -4.99 14.87 16.78
C ARG A 11 -3.55 15.39 17.04
N LYS A 12 -2.85 14.83 18.04
CA LYS A 12 -1.47 15.22 18.41
C LYS A 12 -0.39 14.72 17.44
N THR A 13 -0.68 13.72 16.62
CA THR A 13 0.29 13.00 15.78
C THR A 13 -0.12 12.99 14.30
N GLN A 14 -1.10 13.82 13.92
CA GLN A 14 -1.57 13.97 12.54
C GLN A 14 -0.47 14.38 11.55
N VAL A 15 0.62 14.99 12.03
CA VAL A 15 1.80 15.29 11.20
C VAL A 15 2.40 14.04 10.56
N ILE A 16 2.31 12.88 11.22
CA ILE A 16 2.78 11.60 10.68
C ILE A 16 1.95 11.22 9.45
N LYS A 17 0.62 11.39 9.52
CA LYS A 17 -0.30 11.12 8.40
C LYS A 17 -0.13 12.17 7.28
N SER A 18 0.06 13.43 7.62
CA SER A 18 0.28 14.51 6.64
C SER A 18 1.63 14.38 5.92
N GLY A 19 2.60 13.64 6.46
CA GLY A 19 3.85 13.33 5.75
C GLY A 19 3.75 12.23 4.69
N LEU A 20 2.66 11.45 4.66
CA LEU A 20 2.52 10.29 3.78
C LEU A 20 2.18 10.66 2.33
N ALA A 21 2.54 9.80 1.37
CA ALA A 21 2.11 9.96 -0.01
C ALA A 21 0.63 9.63 -0.16
N ILE A 22 -0.05 10.27 -1.13
CA ILE A 22 -1.47 10.05 -1.42
C ILE A 22 -1.58 9.58 -2.86
N ALA A 23 -2.22 8.44 -3.08
CA ALA A 23 -2.41 7.86 -4.41
C ALA A 23 -3.08 8.83 -5.37
N GLY A 24 -2.50 9.00 -6.56
CA GLY A 24 -2.98 9.91 -7.59
C GLY A 24 -2.89 11.40 -7.26
N VAL A 25 -2.33 11.79 -6.10
CA VAL A 25 -2.36 13.19 -5.63
C VAL A 25 -0.97 13.73 -5.31
N ARG A 26 -0.17 13.07 -4.47
CA ARG A 26 1.14 13.60 -4.05
C ARG A 26 2.16 12.54 -3.62
N GLY A 27 3.43 12.95 -3.63
CA GLY A 27 4.55 12.12 -3.21
C GLY A 27 4.80 10.96 -4.16
N THR A 28 5.38 9.88 -3.64
CA THR A 28 5.76 8.69 -4.44
C THR A 28 4.58 7.91 -5.03
N LEU A 29 3.35 8.21 -4.59
CA LEU A 29 2.12 7.63 -5.15
C LEU A 29 1.39 8.57 -6.11
N ALA A 30 1.88 9.80 -6.33
CA ALA A 30 1.25 10.75 -7.26
C ALA A 30 1.10 10.20 -8.70
N PRO A 31 2.14 9.62 -9.32
CA PRO A 31 2.00 9.08 -10.68
C PRO A 31 1.38 7.68 -10.70
N ARG A 32 0.91 7.15 -9.56
CA ARG A 32 0.49 5.75 -9.39
C ARG A 32 -1.00 5.69 -9.11
N LEU A 33 -1.62 4.57 -9.48
CA LEU A 33 -3.02 4.27 -9.18
C LEU A 33 -4.03 5.27 -9.76
N ALA A 34 -3.64 6.09 -10.74
CA ALA A 34 -4.55 6.94 -11.49
C ALA A 34 -5.65 6.09 -12.16
N GLY A 35 -6.87 6.61 -12.18
CA GLY A 35 -8.02 5.89 -12.75
C GLY A 35 -8.52 4.71 -11.91
N THR A 36 -8.11 4.60 -10.65
CA THR A 36 -8.61 3.59 -9.70
C THR A 36 -9.39 4.24 -8.56
N GLU A 37 -10.23 3.46 -7.88
CA GLU A 37 -10.93 3.88 -6.65
C GLU A 37 -9.99 4.25 -5.48
N LEU A 38 -8.68 3.99 -5.62
CA LEU A 38 -7.69 4.24 -4.57
C LEU A 38 -7.20 5.70 -4.55
N VAL A 39 -7.48 6.48 -5.59
CA VAL A 39 -7.04 7.89 -5.69
C VAL A 39 -7.60 8.70 -4.52
N GLY A 40 -6.75 9.40 -3.79
CA GLY A 40 -7.14 10.17 -2.60
C GLY A 40 -7.44 9.32 -1.35
N HIS A 41 -7.80 8.05 -1.51
CA HIS A 41 -8.20 7.14 -0.43
C HIS A 41 -7.04 6.33 0.16
N LEU A 42 -5.99 6.10 -0.63
CA LEU A 42 -4.77 5.43 -0.17
C LEU A 42 -3.73 6.47 0.27
N VAL A 43 -3.43 6.46 1.58
CA VAL A 43 -2.44 7.33 2.21
C VAL A 43 -1.37 6.47 2.86
N ALA A 44 -0.18 6.39 2.23
CA ALA A 44 0.82 5.39 2.61
C ALA A 44 2.26 5.85 2.41
N LYS A 45 3.17 5.17 3.10
CA LYS A 45 4.61 5.24 2.84
C LYS A 45 5.01 4.13 1.88
N THR A 46 5.83 4.47 0.90
CA THR A 46 6.49 3.52 0.00
C THR A 46 7.90 3.17 0.50
N GLY A 47 8.33 1.94 0.26
CA GLY A 47 9.72 1.49 0.33
C GLY A 47 10.06 0.62 -0.87
N THR A 48 11.26 0.78 -1.42
CA THR A 48 11.75 0.00 -2.56
C THR A 48 13.25 -0.21 -2.37
N LEU A 49 13.71 -1.45 -2.45
CA LEU A 49 15.13 -1.84 -2.51
C LEU A 49 15.29 -2.96 -3.55
N ASN A 50 16.52 -3.40 -3.82
CA ASN A 50 16.77 -4.53 -4.70
C ASN A 50 16.05 -5.78 -4.18
N GLY A 51 15.10 -6.27 -4.98
CA GLY A 51 14.25 -7.39 -4.61
C GLY A 51 13.28 -7.14 -3.46
N VAL A 52 13.04 -5.89 -3.06
CA VAL A 52 12.08 -5.56 -1.98
C VAL A 52 11.12 -4.46 -2.41
N SER A 53 9.84 -4.65 -2.14
CA SER A 53 8.81 -3.63 -2.30
C SER A 53 7.89 -3.59 -1.09
N ALA A 54 7.73 -2.40 -0.51
CA ALA A 54 6.91 -2.19 0.66
C ALA A 54 5.90 -1.06 0.47
N LEU A 55 4.73 -1.23 1.10
CA LEU A 55 3.68 -0.23 1.22
C LEU A 55 3.03 -0.36 2.59
N ALA A 56 2.91 0.73 3.34
CA ALA A 56 2.17 0.69 4.59
C ALA A 56 1.44 2.00 4.84
N GLY A 57 0.19 1.91 5.27
CA GLY A 57 -0.63 3.10 5.41
C GLY A 57 -2.08 2.82 5.74
N HIS A 58 -2.88 3.84 5.46
CA HIS A 58 -4.33 3.83 5.58
C HIS A 58 -4.95 3.70 4.20
N LEU A 59 -6.02 2.91 4.14
CA LEU A 59 -6.87 2.82 2.98
C LEU A 59 -8.32 2.95 3.44
N ASP A 60 -9.03 3.94 2.90
CA ASP A 60 -10.42 4.20 3.25
C ASP A 60 -11.28 4.37 2.02
N VAL A 61 -11.66 3.25 1.40
CA VAL A 61 -12.53 3.23 0.20
C VAL A 61 -13.98 2.92 0.60
N ARG A 62 -14.17 1.82 1.33
CA ARG A 62 -15.48 1.38 1.86
C ARG A 62 -15.52 1.40 3.38
N ARG A 63 -14.37 1.13 3.99
CA ARG A 63 -14.14 1.21 5.43
C ARG A 63 -12.67 1.55 5.71
N PRO A 64 -12.36 2.15 6.86
CA PRO A 64 -10.99 2.42 7.25
C PRO A 64 -10.21 1.13 7.48
N LEU A 65 -9.08 0.99 6.79
CA LEU A 65 -8.14 -0.12 6.93
C LEU A 65 -6.74 0.41 7.24
N LEU A 66 -6.08 -0.27 8.15
CA LEU A 66 -4.66 -0.13 8.43
C LEU A 66 -3.94 -1.36 7.89
N PHE A 67 -2.90 -1.15 7.09
CA PHE A 67 -2.17 -2.27 6.49
C PHE A 67 -0.66 -2.02 6.42
N ALA A 68 0.07 -3.13 6.35
CA ALA A 68 1.49 -3.17 6.02
C ALA A 68 1.73 -4.32 5.04
N LEU A 69 2.35 -4.01 3.91
CA LEU A 69 2.70 -4.93 2.84
C LEU A 69 4.21 -4.88 2.63
N ILE A 70 4.85 -6.05 2.64
CA ILE A 70 6.26 -6.23 2.31
C ILE A 70 6.36 -7.42 1.35
N LEU A 71 6.99 -7.21 0.20
CA LEU A 71 7.22 -8.19 -0.86
C LEU A 71 8.74 -8.36 -1.02
N ASN A 72 9.26 -9.59 -0.94
CA ASN A 72 10.69 -9.89 -1.01
C ASN A 72 11.06 -10.96 -2.04
N GLY A 73 11.77 -10.63 -3.12
CA GLY A 73 12.49 -11.59 -3.95
C GLY A 73 12.74 -11.09 -5.37
N SER A 74 12.77 -11.98 -6.36
CA SER A 74 13.35 -11.67 -7.67
C SER A 74 12.36 -10.99 -8.61
N PHE A 75 12.30 -9.66 -8.57
CA PHE A 75 11.52 -8.85 -9.50
C PHE A 75 12.25 -7.56 -9.85
N SER A 76 12.01 -7.05 -11.07
CA SER A 76 12.42 -5.70 -11.43
C SER A 76 11.63 -4.66 -10.63
N GLU A 77 12.13 -3.43 -10.55
CA GLU A 77 11.43 -2.35 -9.85
C GLU A 77 10.02 -2.12 -10.41
N GLN A 78 9.85 -2.21 -11.73
CA GLN A 78 8.57 -2.09 -12.41
C GLN A 78 7.59 -3.20 -12.01
N GLN A 79 8.07 -4.45 -11.96
CA GLN A 79 7.28 -5.58 -11.48
C GLN A 79 6.91 -5.41 -10.00
N ALA A 80 7.82 -4.88 -9.18
CA ALA A 80 7.59 -4.57 -7.78
C ALA A 80 6.41 -3.60 -7.62
N TYR A 81 6.40 -2.51 -8.40
CA TYR A 81 5.30 -1.54 -8.41
C TYR A 81 3.98 -2.18 -8.82
N ALA A 82 3.97 -2.95 -9.91
CA ALA A 82 2.76 -3.60 -10.40
C ALA A 82 2.16 -4.57 -9.36
N LYS A 83 2.99 -5.41 -8.72
CA LYS A 83 2.55 -6.36 -7.68
C LYS A 83 1.99 -5.62 -6.47
N ARG A 84 2.66 -4.56 -6.01
CA ARG A 84 2.22 -3.73 -4.89
C ARG A 84 0.88 -3.06 -5.16
N GLU A 85 0.67 -2.54 -6.37
CA GLU A 85 -0.60 -1.92 -6.78
C GLU A 85 -1.74 -2.94 -6.91
N ALA A 86 -1.44 -4.14 -7.44
CA ALA A 86 -2.42 -5.23 -7.50
C ALA A 86 -2.90 -5.62 -6.10
N ILE A 87 -1.98 -5.76 -5.14
CA ILE A 87 -2.34 -6.10 -3.76
C ILE A 87 -3.09 -4.96 -3.08
N ALA A 88 -2.74 -3.70 -3.32
CA ALA A 88 -3.50 -2.56 -2.78
C ALA A 88 -4.97 -2.56 -3.24
N LYS A 89 -5.23 -2.96 -4.50
CA LYS A 89 -6.60 -3.16 -5.03
C LYS A 89 -7.32 -4.36 -4.42
N ILE A 90 -6.59 -5.38 -3.98
CA ILE A 90 -7.19 -6.51 -3.24
C ILE A 90 -7.55 -6.04 -1.82
N ILE A 91 -6.67 -5.29 -1.16
CA ILE A 91 -6.90 -4.75 0.19
C ILE A 91 -8.14 -3.82 0.20
N SER A 92 -8.42 -3.03 -0.85
CA SER A 92 -9.63 -2.17 -0.91
C SER A 92 -10.93 -2.97 -0.83
N ARG A 93 -10.88 -4.25 -1.21
CA ARG A 93 -12.01 -5.18 -1.23
C ARG A 93 -12.18 -5.97 0.07
N PHE A 94 -11.33 -5.80 1.09
CA PHE A 94 -11.49 -6.48 2.38
C PHE A 94 -12.80 -6.09 3.12
N PRO A 95 -13.52 -7.03 3.77
CA PRO A 95 -13.23 -8.47 3.90
C PRO A 95 -13.75 -9.33 2.75
N ASP A 96 -14.48 -8.76 1.80
CA ASP A 96 -15.13 -9.49 0.70
C ASP A 96 -14.14 -10.01 -0.36
N ALA A 97 -12.92 -9.48 -0.37
CA ALA A 97 -11.82 -10.09 -1.10
C ALA A 97 -11.41 -11.39 -0.41
N PRO A 98 -11.40 -12.54 -1.10
CA PRO A 98 -10.69 -13.69 -0.59
C PRO A 98 -9.23 -13.29 -0.43
N ILE A 99 -8.72 -13.26 0.81
CA ILE A 99 -7.27 -13.28 1.04
C ILE A 99 -6.83 -14.72 0.75
N SER A 100 -6.87 -15.10 -0.53
CA SER A 100 -6.11 -16.24 -0.99
C SER A 100 -4.69 -15.76 -1.25
N LEU A 101 -3.74 -16.31 -0.52
CA LEU A 101 -2.32 -16.12 -0.84
C LEU A 101 -1.93 -16.97 -2.07
N ASP A 102 -2.78 -17.92 -2.47
CA ASP A 102 -2.59 -18.71 -3.69
C ASP A 102 -2.78 -17.82 -4.92
N GLY A 103 -1.71 -17.64 -5.68
CA GLY A 103 -1.70 -16.79 -6.87
C GLY A 103 -1.37 -15.32 -6.60
N LEU A 104 -1.16 -14.92 -5.33
CA LEU A 104 -0.36 -13.72 -5.09
C LEU A 104 1.00 -14.00 -5.73
N PRO A 105 1.59 -13.07 -6.49
CA PRO A 105 2.94 -13.24 -6.98
C PRO A 105 3.89 -13.23 -5.78
N LEU A 106 4.04 -14.39 -5.13
CA LEU A 106 4.95 -14.59 -4.03
C LEU A 106 6.35 -14.58 -4.64
N PRO A 107 7.18 -13.65 -4.22
CA PRO A 107 8.53 -13.62 -4.71
C PRO A 107 9.32 -14.79 -4.12
N GLY A 108 9.79 -15.69 -4.98
CA GLY A 108 10.66 -16.80 -4.61
C GLY A 108 10.21 -18.22 -4.95
N ASN A 109 9.30 -18.46 -5.90
CA ASN A 109 9.30 -19.79 -6.52
C ASN A 109 10.47 -19.81 -7.53
N PRO A 110 11.48 -20.69 -7.38
CA PRO A 110 12.49 -20.90 -8.40
C PRO A 110 11.86 -21.30 -9.75
#